data_AF-A0A1A3NIY1-F1
#
_entry.id   AF-A0A1A3NIY1-F1
#
_cell.length_a   1.000
_cell.length_b   1.000
_cell.length_c   1.000
_cell.angle_alpha   90.00
_cell.angle_beta   90.00
_cell.angle_gamma   90.00
#
_symmetry.space_group_name_H-M   'P 1'
#
loop_
_entity.id
_entity.type
_entity.pdbx_description
1 polymer ?
#
loop_
_entity_poly.entity_id
_entity_poly.type
_entity_poly.pdbx_seq_one_letter_code
_entity_poly.pdbx_strand_id
1 'polypeptide(L)'
;MGSSTYAQIAAALGELDVCADRLCELTFDAPAAAELLGIMKSLQRVVRKLRVPGHAVINQLGSVASPAELGGALDQALADRLRHQIRGQALDRRGRRFRSASRADGCTVGAGIACSRGCGAAR
;
A
#
# COMPACT_ATOMS: atom_id res chain seq x y z
N MET A 1 3.58 -0.40 -32.66
CA MET A 1 3.09 -0.85 -31.34
C MET A 1 2.04 0.14 -30.88
N GLY A 2 0.80 -0.31 -30.65
CA GLY A 2 -0.30 0.59 -30.28
C GLY A 2 -0.09 1.15 -28.87
N SER A 3 -0.40 2.44 -28.68
CA SER A 3 -0.44 3.04 -27.34
C SER A 3 -1.57 2.39 -26.55
N SER A 4 -1.28 1.89 -25.35
CA SER A 4 -2.34 1.50 -24.41
C SER A 4 -3.18 2.72 -24.05
N THR A 5 -4.49 2.50 -23.85
CA THR A 5 -5.38 3.57 -23.40
C THR A 5 -5.15 3.83 -21.90
N TYR A 6 -5.51 5.04 -21.44
CA TYR A 6 -5.46 5.36 -20.02
C TYR A 6 -6.27 4.36 -19.18
N ALA A 7 -7.43 3.90 -19.66
CA ALA A 7 -8.26 2.91 -18.96
C ALA A 7 -7.53 1.57 -18.77
N GLN A 8 -6.79 1.09 -19.78
CA GLN A 8 -5.99 -0.13 -19.65
C GLN A 8 -4.86 0.03 -18.63
N ILE A 9 -4.18 1.19 -18.63
CA ILE A 9 -3.12 1.51 -17.67
C ILE A 9 -3.69 1.60 -16.26
N ALA A 10 -4.82 2.29 -16.08
CA ALA A 10 -5.48 2.45 -14.79
C ALA A 10 -5.98 1.11 -14.22
N ALA A 11 -6.52 0.22 -15.07
CA ALA A 11 -6.92 -1.12 -14.64
C ALA A 11 -5.72 -1.93 -14.13
N ALA A 12 -4.61 -1.96 -14.87
CA ALA A 12 -3.40 -2.66 -14.46
C ALA A 12 -2.79 -2.09 -13.16
N LEU A 13 -2.82 -0.77 -12.99
CA LEU A 13 -2.40 -0.12 -11.73
C LEU A 13 -3.35 -0.46 -10.58
N GLY A 14 -4.66 -0.53 -10.83
CA GLY A 14 -5.64 -0.94 -9.84
C GLY A 14 -5.44 -2.38 -9.36
N GLU A 15 -5.16 -3.32 -10.26
CA GLU A 15 -4.83 -4.70 -9.90
C GLU A 15 -3.57 -4.78 -9.03
N LEU A 16 -2.54 -4.00 -9.37
CA LEU A 16 -1.32 -3.91 -8.58
C LEU A 16 -1.59 -3.35 -7.17
N ASP A 17 -2.45 -2.33 -7.05
CA ASP A 17 -2.83 -1.74 -5.76
C ASP A 17 -3.58 -2.75 -4.88
N VAL A 18 -4.51 -3.51 -5.46
CA VAL A 18 -5.20 -4.61 -4.76
C VAL A 18 -4.20 -5.68 -4.28
N CYS A 19 -3.22 -6.05 -5.10
CA CYS A 19 -2.16 -6.97 -4.68
C CYS A 19 -1.32 -6.39 -3.53
N ALA A 20 -1.02 -5.09 -3.56
CA ALA A 20 -0.28 -4.41 -2.51
C ALA A 20 -1.07 -4.36 -1.19
N ASP A 21 -2.38 -4.09 -1.25
CA ASP A 21 -3.25 -4.09 -0.09
C ASP A 21 -3.33 -5.49 0.53
N ARG A 22 -3.49 -6.56 -0.28
CA ARG A 22 -3.43 -7.95 0.20
C ARG A 22 -2.12 -8.27 0.93
N LEU A 23 -0.98 -7.80 0.41
CA LEU A 23 0.31 -7.97 1.08
C LEU A 23 0.39 -7.23 2.43
N CYS A 24 -0.29 -6.09 2.57
CA CYS A 24 -0.33 -5.32 3.82
C CYS A 24 -1.20 -5.98 4.90
N GLU A 25 -2.13 -6.84 4.50
CA GLU A 25 -2.98 -7.61 5.41
C GLU A 25 -2.28 -8.84 5.97
N LEU A 26 -1.18 -9.29 5.35
CA LEU A 26 -0.41 -10.43 5.83
C LEU A 26 0.34 -10.12 7.14
N THR A 27 0.38 -11.11 8.02
CA THR A 27 1.29 -11.16 9.16
C THR A 27 2.46 -12.07 8.80
N PHE A 28 3.67 -11.64 9.13
CA PHE A 28 4.87 -12.42 8.91
C PHE A 28 5.33 -13.01 10.24
N ASP A 29 4.91 -14.24 10.51
CA ASP A 29 5.45 -15.05 11.61
C ASP A 29 6.47 -16.04 11.02
N ALA A 30 7.56 -15.50 10.47
CA ALA A 30 8.60 -16.29 9.84
C ALA A 30 9.64 -16.72 10.90
N PRO A 31 9.88 -18.03 11.08
CA PRO A 31 10.81 -18.51 12.11
C PRO A 31 12.29 -18.19 11.81
N ALA A 32 12.63 -17.78 10.58
CA ALA A 32 14.02 -17.58 10.17
C ALA A 32 14.28 -16.30 9.36
N ALA A 33 15.43 -15.67 9.61
CA ALA A 33 15.89 -14.47 8.89
C ALA A 33 16.06 -14.69 7.37
N ALA A 34 16.42 -15.91 6.94
CA ALA A 34 16.58 -16.24 5.53
C ALA A 34 15.26 -16.12 4.73
N GLU A 35 14.14 -16.48 5.36
CA GLU A 35 12.80 -16.39 4.76
C GLU A 35 12.39 -14.92 4.60
N LEU A 36 12.63 -14.10 5.62
CA LEU A 36 12.42 -12.65 5.55
C LEU A 36 13.25 -12.00 4.44
N LEU A 37 14.51 -12.41 4.28
CA LEU A 37 15.35 -11.94 3.17
C LEU A 37 14.84 -12.41 1.81
N GLY A 38 14.26 -13.60 1.71
CA GLY A 38 13.59 -14.10 0.51
C GLY A 38 12.40 -13.23 0.12
N ILE A 39 11.53 -12.91 1.07
CA ILE A 39 10.38 -12.01 0.89
C ILE A 39 10.86 -10.63 0.42
N MET A 40 11.86 -10.06 1.08
CA MET A 40 12.43 -8.77 0.71
C MET A 40 13.04 -8.75 -0.69
N LYS A 41 13.73 -9.82 -1.10
CA LYS A 41 14.27 -9.95 -2.47
C LYS A 41 13.14 -9.95 -3.51
N SER A 42 12.04 -10.65 -3.24
CA SER A 42 10.86 -10.67 -4.12
C SER A 42 10.19 -9.31 -4.22
N LEU A 43 9.99 -8.62 -3.10
CA LEU A 43 9.45 -7.24 -3.08
C LEU A 43 10.36 -6.29 -3.88
N GLN A 44 11.67 -6.34 -3.66
CA GLN A 44 12.63 -5.51 -4.40
C GLN A 44 12.63 -5.80 -5.90
N ARG A 45 12.45 -7.06 -6.30
CA ARG A 45 12.31 -7.42 -7.71
C ARG A 45 11.10 -6.75 -8.35
N VAL A 46 9.96 -6.73 -7.66
CA VAL A 46 8.75 -6.04 -8.14
C VAL A 46 8.99 -4.53 -8.23
N VAL A 47 9.53 -3.91 -7.19
CA VAL A 47 9.86 -2.47 -7.19
C VAL A 47 10.77 -2.11 -8.38
N ARG A 48 11.82 -2.90 -8.64
CA ARG A 48 12.71 -2.67 -9.79
C ARG A 48 12.00 -2.77 -11.13
N LYS A 49 11.07 -3.72 -11.29
CA LYS A 49 10.26 -3.83 -12.52
C LYS A 49 9.38 -2.60 -12.73
N LEU A 50 8.80 -2.05 -11.66
CA LEU A 50 7.95 -0.86 -11.71
C LEU A 50 8.70 0.44 -12.00
N ARG A 51 10.02 0.47 -11.76
CA ARG A 51 10.84 1.63 -12.15
C ARG A 51 10.81 1.86 -13.66
N VAL A 52 10.88 0.80 -14.46
CA VAL A 52 10.92 0.91 -15.93
C VAL A 52 9.71 1.68 -16.50
N PRO A 53 8.44 1.29 -16.24
CA PRO A 53 7.29 2.07 -16.69
C PRO A 53 7.21 3.45 -16.01
N GLY A 54 7.66 3.59 -14.76
CA GLY A 54 7.72 4.89 -14.08
C GLY A 54 8.63 5.90 -14.81
N HIS A 55 9.83 5.48 -15.20
CA HIS A 55 10.75 6.29 -16.00
C HIS A 55 10.14 6.65 -17.37
N ALA A 56 9.45 5.72 -18.03
CA ALA A 56 8.79 5.99 -19.30
C ALA A 56 7.70 7.07 -19.18
N VAL A 57 6.87 7.01 -18.13
CA VAL A 57 5.84 8.02 -17.85
C VAL A 57 6.46 9.39 -17.54
N ILE A 58 7.54 9.44 -16.75
CA ILE A 58 8.24 10.70 -16.44
C ILE A 58 8.82 11.33 -17.70
N ASN A 59 9.46 10.52 -18.55
CA ASN A 59 10.03 11.00 -19.81
C ASN A 59 8.94 11.51 -20.76
N GLN A 60 7.80 10.81 -20.84
CA GLN A 60 6.66 11.27 -21.63
C GLN A 60 6.05 12.55 -21.04
N LEU A 61 5.96 12.67 -19.72
CA LEU A 61 5.48 13.88 -19.07
C LEU A 61 6.38 15.08 -19.41
N GLY A 62 7.70 14.90 -19.41
CA GLY A 62 8.65 15.93 -19.81
C GLY A 62 8.60 16.31 -21.30
N SER A 63 8.04 15.46 -22.17
CA SER A 63 7.86 15.78 -23.59
C SER A 63 6.52 16.44 -23.90
N VAL A 64 5.47 16.18 -23.11
CA VAL A 64 4.12 16.71 -23.33
C VAL A 64 3.79 17.94 -22.49
N ALA A 65 4.47 18.17 -21.37
CA ALA A 65 4.19 19.27 -20.45
C ALA A 65 5.36 20.25 -20.37
N SER A 66 5.05 21.53 -20.46
CA SER A 66 5.99 22.61 -20.24
C SER A 66 6.23 22.84 -18.74
N PRO A 67 7.39 23.40 -18.34
CA PRO A 67 7.64 23.78 -16.95
C PRO A 67 6.59 24.74 -16.37
N ALA A 68 5.98 25.59 -17.21
CA ALA A 68 4.92 26.51 -16.79
C ALA A 68 3.64 25.78 -16.37
N GLU A 69 3.24 24.73 -17.09
CA GLU A 69 2.07 23.89 -16.75
C GLU A 69 2.32 23.01 -15.52
N LEU A 70 3.58 22.64 -15.29
CA LEU A 70 3.99 21.88 -14.13
C LEU A 70 4.18 22.76 -12.88
N GLY A 71 4.33 24.08 -13.05
CA GLY A 71 4.58 25.03 -11.96
C GLY A 71 6.04 25.05 -11.50
N GLY A 72 6.98 24.64 -12.37
CA GLY A 72 8.41 24.54 -12.06
C GLY A 72 9.11 23.46 -12.88
N ALA A 73 10.37 23.17 -12.54
CA ALA A 73 11.09 22.05 -13.13
C ALA A 73 10.38 20.72 -12.83
N LEU A 74 10.36 19.81 -13.81
CA LEU A 74 9.65 18.52 -13.75
C LEU A 74 9.94 17.76 -12.46
N ASP A 75 11.20 17.64 -12.07
CA ASP A 75 11.61 16.91 -10.87
C ASP A 75 11.02 17.51 -9.58
N GLN A 76 11.04 18.84 -9.46
CA GLN A 76 10.51 19.54 -8.29
C GLN A 76 8.98 19.47 -8.25
N ALA A 77 8.31 19.75 -9.39
CA ALA A 77 6.86 19.68 -9.51
C ALA A 77 6.33 18.27 -9.21
N LEU A 78 7.02 17.24 -9.69
CA LEU A 78 6.67 15.86 -9.43
C LEU A 78 6.92 15.49 -7.97
N ALA A 79 8.06 15.88 -7.40
CA ALA A 79 8.37 15.62 -5.99
C ALA A 79 7.35 16.30 -5.05
N ASP A 80 6.93 17.53 -5.33
CA ASP A 80 5.95 18.23 -4.51
C ASP A 80 4.57 17.58 -4.59
N ARG A 81 4.08 17.28 -5.80
CA ARG A 81 2.78 16.62 -5.99
C ARG A 81 2.73 15.20 -5.40
N LEU A 82 3.77 14.38 -5.64
CA LEU A 82 3.81 13.00 -5.14
C LEU A 82 4.03 12.91 -3.62
N ARG A 83 4.79 13.84 -3.02
CA ARG A 83 5.01 13.86 -1.56
C ARG A 83 3.70 14.03 -0.78
N HIS A 84 2.75 14.81 -1.30
CA HIS A 84 1.45 15.01 -0.65
C HIS A 84 0.53 13.79 -0.79
N GLN A 85 0.48 13.17 -1.96
CA GLN A 85 -0.39 12.02 -2.22
C GLN A 85 0.05 10.76 -1.45
N ILE A 86 1.35 10.45 -1.41
CA ILE A 86 1.86 9.25 -0.73
C ILE A 86 1.70 9.35 0.79
N ARG A 87 1.87 10.55 1.37
CA ARG A 87 1.69 10.75 2.82
C ARG A 87 0.24 10.57 3.26
N GLY A 88 -0.74 11.08 2.50
CA GLY A 88 -2.16 10.89 2.80
C GLY A 88 -2.56 9.41 2.79
N GLN A 89 -2.19 8.69 1.72
CA GLN A 89 -2.55 7.28 1.54
C GLN A 89 -1.88 6.35 2.57
N ALA A 90 -0.62 6.61 2.94
CA ALA A 90 0.09 5.80 3.94
C ALA A 90 -0.46 5.96 5.37
N LEU A 91 -1.00 7.14 5.70
CA LEU A 91 -1.68 7.38 6.98
C LEU A 91 -3.06 6.71 7.00
N ASP A 92 -3.80 6.76 5.90
CA ASP A 92 -5.09 6.07 5.77
C ASP A 92 -4.97 4.55 5.88
N ARG A 93 -3.94 3.94 5.26
CA ARG A 93 -3.68 2.49 5.33
C ARG A 93 -3.37 2.03 6.76
N ARG A 94 -2.53 2.74 7.50
CA ARG A 94 -2.24 2.44 8.93
C ARG A 94 -3.46 2.64 9.82
N GLY A 95 -4.26 3.68 9.56
CA GLY A 95 -5.50 3.95 10.29
C GLY A 95 -6.57 2.86 10.10
N ARG A 96 -6.65 2.22 8.92
CA ARG A 96 -7.54 1.06 8.71
C ARG A 96 -7.12 -0.18 9.51
N ARG A 97 -5.82 -0.49 9.57
CA ARG A 97 -5.29 -1.64 10.34
C ARG A 97 -5.55 -1.54 11.84
N PHE A 98 -5.52 -0.32 12.40
CA PHE A 98 -5.83 -0.10 13.82
C PHE A 98 -7.34 -0.29 14.12
N ARG A 99 -8.23 0.14 13.22
CA ARG A 99 -9.68 0.00 13.40
C ARG A 99 -10.19 -1.44 13.23
N SER A 100 -9.55 -2.26 12.41
CA SER A 100 -9.91 -3.68 12.27
C SER A 100 -9.39 -4.54 13.41
N ALA A 101 -8.17 -4.28 13.92
CA ALA A 101 -7.63 -4.95 15.11
C ALA A 101 -8.47 -4.66 16.36
N SER A 102 -8.87 -3.40 16.57
CA SER A 102 -9.71 -3.02 17.73
C SER A 102 -11.14 -3.58 17.68
N ARG A 103 -11.62 -4.07 16.52
CA ARG A 103 -12.91 -4.78 16.42
C ARG A 103 -12.79 -6.27 16.71
N ALA A 104 -11.60 -6.85 16.62
CA ALA A 104 -11.36 -8.26 16.98
C ALA A 104 -11.19 -8.44 18.50
N ASP A 105 -10.77 -7.41 19.24
CA ASP A 105 -10.64 -7.41 20.70
C ASP A 105 -11.84 -6.77 21.43
N GLY A 106 -12.99 -6.74 20.77
CA GLY A 106 -14.25 -6.19 21.30
C GLY A 106 -14.92 -7.09 22.34
N CYS A 107 -14.22 -7.44 23.42
CA CYS A 107 -14.88 -7.83 24.65
C CYS A 107 -15.47 -6.56 25.27
N THR A 108 -16.69 -6.21 24.89
CA THR A 108 -17.47 -5.14 25.53
C THR A 108 -17.87 -5.60 26.92
N VAL A 109 -17.00 -5.42 27.91
CA VAL A 109 -17.42 -5.42 29.31
C VAL A 109 -18.01 -4.05 29.58
N GLY A 110 -19.33 -3.95 29.56
CA GLY A 110 -20.00 -2.73 30.02
C GLY A 110 -21.47 -2.61 29.63
N ALA A 111 -22.33 -3.48 30.19
CA ALA A 111 -23.61 -3.09 30.81
C ALA A 111 -24.43 -4.35 31.17
N GLY A 112 -24.32 -4.76 32.45
CA GLY A 112 -25.34 -5.49 33.19
C GLY A 112 -26.00 -6.72 32.55
N ILE A 113 -25.33 -7.87 32.55
CA ILE A 113 -25.91 -9.19 32.86
C ILE A 113 -24.75 -10.04 33.42
N ALA A 114 -25.00 -10.71 34.54
CA ALA A 114 -24.04 -11.49 35.29
C ALA A 114 -23.34 -12.55 34.42
N CYS A 115 -22.01 -12.50 34.37
CA CYS A 115 -21.19 -13.61 33.90
C CYS A 115 -21.32 -14.74 34.93
N SER A 116 -22.18 -15.71 34.65
CA SER A 116 -22.25 -16.95 35.39
C SER A 116 -22.00 -18.11 34.43
N ARG A 117 -20.97 -18.88 34.78
CA ARG A 117 -20.55 -20.18 34.21
C ARG A 117 -19.61 -20.12 32.99
N GLY A 118 -18.39 -20.59 33.21
CA GLY A 118 -17.62 -21.25 32.15
C GLY A 118 -16.15 -20.86 31.95
N CYS A 119 -15.42 -20.41 32.97
CA CYS A 119 -13.95 -20.53 32.92
C CYS A 119 -13.60 -22.03 33.00
N GLY A 120 -13.49 -22.67 31.84
CA GLY A 120 -12.99 -24.04 31.70
C GLY A 120 -11.49 -24.05 31.95
N ALA A 121 -11.11 -24.60 33.10
CA ALA A 121 -9.74 -24.78 33.54
C ALA A 121 -8.96 -25.75 32.62
N ALA A 122 -7.66 -25.48 32.59
CA ALA A 122 -6.59 -26.34 32.10
C ALA A 122 -6.76 -27.82 32.45
N ARG A 123 -6.29 -28.67 31.53
CA ARG A 123 -5.60 -29.92 31.85
C ARG A 123 -4.26 -29.90 31.14
#